data_AF-A0A534GR05-F1
#
_entry.id   AF-A0A534GR05-F1
#
_cell.length_a   1.000
_cell.length_b   1.000
_cell.length_c   1.000
_cell.angle_alpha   90.00
_cell.angle_beta   90.00
_cell.angle_gamma   90.00
#
_symmetry.space_group_name_H-M   'P 1'
#
loop_
_entity.id
_entity.type
_entity.pdbx_description
1 polymer ?
#
loop_
_entity_poly.entity_id
_entity_poly.type
_entity_poly.pdbx_seq_one_letter_code
_entity_poly.pdbx_strand_id
1 'polypeptide(L)'
;MHRHGLIKLPGGTLIELDAYPAVTKPRPTPPGELPPGMAIVSFACEGLRRCARAVPVAPGLLRGVGAAATLKGAAGELIELVEAGEL
;
A
#
# COMPACT_ATOMS: atom_id res chain seq x y z
N MET A 1 5.72 21.90 -15.28
CA MET A 1 6.24 20.76 -14.50
C MET A 1 5.26 20.49 -13.39
N HIS A 2 4.77 19.26 -13.24
CA HIS A 2 3.86 18.92 -12.13
C HIS A 2 4.67 18.66 -10.86
N ARG A 3 4.05 18.86 -9.70
CA ARG A 3 4.70 18.59 -8.41
C ARG A 3 4.96 17.09 -8.35
N HIS A 4 6.19 16.70 -8.04
CA HIS A 4 6.52 15.32 -7.76
C HIS A 4 7.22 15.22 -6.42
N GLY A 5 7.12 14.06 -5.79
CA GLY A 5 7.80 13.70 -4.56
C GLY A 5 8.49 12.36 -4.72
N LEU A 6 9.62 12.20 -4.04
CA LEU A 6 10.37 10.95 -4.08
C LEU A 6 10.72 10.54 -2.65
N ILE A 7 10.43 9.28 -2.33
CA ILE A 7 10.79 8.63 -1.07
C ILE A 7 11.83 7.56 -1.41
N LYS A 8 13.05 7.72 -0.89
CA LYS A 8 14.08 6.70 -1.00
C LYS A 8 13.81 5.62 0.04
N LEU A 9 13.82 4.38 -0.39
CA LEU A 9 13.75 3.21 0.47
C LEU A 9 15.15 2.55 0.56
N PRO A 10 15.42 1.77 1.63
CA PRO A 10 16.63 0.97 1.71
C PRO A 10 16.78 0.02 0.51
N GLY A 11 18.01 -0.44 0.28
CA GLY A 11 18.31 -1.38 -0.82
C GLY A 11 18.26 -0.77 -2.23
N GLY A 12 18.21 0.56 -2.33
CA GLY A 12 18.24 1.27 -3.61
C GLY A 12 16.89 1.34 -4.33
N THR A 13 15.78 1.14 -3.62
CA THR A 13 14.43 1.27 -4.17
C THR A 13 13.82 2.64 -3.84
N LEU A 14 12.78 3.03 -4.58
CA LEU A 14 12.22 4.38 -4.58
C LEU A 14 10.70 4.30 -4.71
N ILE A 15 9.97 5.17 -4.01
CA ILE A 15 8.57 5.48 -4.32
C ILE A 15 8.55 6.89 -4.92
N GLU A 16 8.04 7.00 -6.14
CA GLU A 16 7.82 8.28 -6.82
C GLU A 16 6.33 8.60 -6.83
N LEU A 17 5.99 9.84 -6.49
CA LEU A 17 4.64 10.35 -6.48
C LEU A 17 4.56 11.55 -7.40
N ASP A 18 3.92 11.39 -8.54
CA ASP A 18 3.64 12.47 -9.48
C ASP A 18 2.23 13.02 -9.29
N ALA A 19 2.13 14.34 -9.09
CA ALA A 19 0.84 15.00 -9.15
C ALA A 19 0.34 15.00 -10.59
N TYR A 20 -0.92 14.61 -10.77
CA TYR A 20 -1.57 14.76 -12.05
C TYR A 20 -1.76 16.25 -12.44
N PRO A 21 -1.77 16.58 -13.74
CA PRO A 21 -2.29 17.85 -14.23
C PRO A 21 -3.72 18.12 -13.76
N ALA A 22 -4.10 19.39 -13.65
CA ALA A 22 -5.46 19.80 -13.27
C ALA A 22 -6.56 19.30 -14.24
N VAL A 23 -6.18 18.98 -15.48
CA VAL A 23 -7.10 18.46 -16.52
C VAL A 23 -7.32 16.95 -16.44
N THR A 24 -6.61 16.24 -15.55
CA THR A 24 -6.74 14.79 -15.43
C THR A 24 -8.11 14.40 -14.88
N LYS A 25 -8.72 13.39 -15.50
CA LYS A 25 -9.97 12.79 -15.05
C LYS A 25 -9.70 11.45 -14.34
N PRO A 26 -10.57 11.02 -13.40
CA PRO A 26 -10.48 9.69 -12.81
C PRO A 26 -10.48 8.60 -13.89
N ARG A 27 -9.68 7.56 -13.69
CA ARG A 27 -9.67 6.40 -14.58
C ARG A 27 -10.90 5.52 -14.25
N PRO A 28 -11.63 4.98 -15.25
CA PRO A 28 -12.79 4.14 -14.98
C PRO A 28 -12.42 2.93 -14.11
N THR A 29 -13.20 2.71 -13.04
CA THR A 29 -13.04 1.56 -12.13
C THR A 29 -14.42 0.93 -11.95
N PRO A 30 -14.62 -0.34 -12.33
CA PRO A 30 -15.91 -1.00 -12.11
C PRO A 30 -16.25 -1.09 -10.61
N PRO A 31 -17.54 -1.08 -10.23
CA PRO A 31 -17.93 -1.22 -8.83
C PRO A 31 -17.43 -2.53 -8.22
N GLY A 32 -16.71 -2.43 -7.10
CA GLY A 32 -16.15 -3.59 -6.39
C GLY A 32 -14.74 -4.00 -6.85
N GLU A 33 -14.24 -3.44 -7.94
CA GLU A 33 -12.91 -3.76 -8.47
C GLU A 33 -11.80 -2.89 -7.86
N LEU A 34 -10.56 -3.36 -8.01
CA LEU A 34 -9.37 -2.60 -7.65
C LEU A 34 -9.09 -1.48 -8.66
N PRO A 35 -8.44 -0.39 -8.23
CA PRO A 35 -8.16 0.72 -9.12
C PRO A 35 -7.21 0.30 -10.24
N PRO A 36 -7.39 0.85 -11.44
CA PRO A 36 -6.45 0.68 -12.53
C PRO A 36 -5.12 1.38 -12.22
N GLY A 37 -4.00 0.65 -12.31
CA GLY A 37 -2.66 1.12 -11.94
C GLY A 37 -2.10 0.31 -10.78
N MET A 38 -1.62 0.98 -9.72
CA MET A 38 -1.16 0.30 -8.52
C MET A 38 -2.37 -0.17 -7.70
N ALA A 39 -2.67 -1.47 -7.82
CA ALA A 39 -3.83 -2.09 -7.19
C ALA A 39 -3.58 -2.53 -5.74
N ILE A 40 -2.37 -3.01 -5.45
CA ILE A 40 -1.93 -3.41 -4.12
C ILE A 40 -0.44 -3.09 -3.93
N VAL A 41 -0.07 -2.74 -2.70
CA VAL A 41 1.32 -2.68 -2.23
C VAL A 41 1.40 -3.30 -0.84
N SER A 42 2.41 -4.14 -0.61
CA SER A 42 2.64 -4.81 0.67
C SER A 42 3.95 -4.33 1.29
N PHE A 43 3.90 -3.96 2.57
CA PHE A 43 5.07 -3.57 3.35
C PHE A 43 5.26 -4.52 4.52
N ALA A 44 6.47 -5.07 4.65
CA ALA A 44 6.88 -5.70 5.88
C ALA A 44 7.07 -4.62 6.96
N CYS A 45 6.57 -4.88 8.16
CA CYS A 45 6.72 -3.99 9.31
C CYS A 45 6.94 -4.78 10.60
N GLU A 46 7.54 -4.11 11.58
CA GLU A 46 7.58 -4.56 12.97
C GLU A 46 6.48 -3.85 13.77
N GLY A 47 5.72 -4.60 14.57
CA GLY A 47 4.71 -4.06 15.46
C GLY A 47 3.44 -3.62 14.73
N LEU A 48 2.88 -4.51 13.89
CA LEU A 48 1.70 -4.31 13.07
C LEU A 48 0.54 -3.66 13.84
N ARG A 49 0.28 -4.09 15.08
CA ARG A 49 -0.81 -3.56 15.92
C ARG A 49 -0.66 -2.06 16.23
N ARG A 50 0.56 -1.53 16.22
CA ARG A 50 0.81 -0.09 16.39
C ARG A 50 0.45 0.71 15.14
N CYS A 51 0.74 0.15 13.96
CA CYS A 51 0.49 0.78 12.67
C CYS A 51 -0.98 0.65 12.22
N ALA A 52 -1.64 -0.45 12.57
CA ALA A 52 -2.98 -0.82 12.10
C ALA A 52 -4.05 -0.71 13.20
N ARG A 53 -3.99 0.30 14.08
CA ARG A 53 -4.85 0.41 15.29
C ARG A 53 -6.37 0.36 15.04
N ALA A 54 -6.83 0.62 13.83
CA ALA A 54 -8.25 0.64 13.46
C ALA A 54 -8.61 -0.33 12.31
N VAL A 55 -7.68 -1.20 11.92
CA VAL A 55 -7.85 -2.11 10.77
C VAL A 55 -7.89 -3.55 11.28
N PRO A 56 -8.83 -4.39 10.83
CA PRO A 56 -8.82 -5.81 11.17
C PRO A 56 -7.48 -6.45 10.83
N VAL A 57 -6.92 -7.17 11.82
CA VAL A 57 -5.69 -7.93 11.66
C VAL A 57 -6.07 -9.40 11.50
N ALA A 58 -5.60 -10.04 10.44
CA ALA A 58 -5.80 -11.46 10.17
C ALA A 58 -4.46 -12.21 10.20
N PRO A 59 -4.44 -13.53 10.44
CA PRO A 59 -3.24 -14.34 10.25
C PRO A 59 -2.69 -14.20 8.82
N GLY A 60 -1.37 -14.12 8.69
CA GLY A 60 -0.73 -14.14 7.37
C GLY A 60 -0.89 -15.50 6.70
N LEU A 61 -1.06 -15.49 5.37
CA LEU A 61 -1.18 -16.73 4.59
C LEU A 61 0.16 -17.20 4.01
N LEU A 62 1.19 -16.35 4.04
CA LEU A 62 2.53 -16.66 3.53
C LEU A 62 3.42 -17.25 4.64
N ARG A 63 4.36 -18.11 4.25
CA ARG A 63 5.40 -18.62 5.16
C ARG A 63 6.29 -17.47 5.63
N GLY A 64 6.68 -17.48 6.91
CA GLY A 64 7.50 -16.42 7.51
C GLY A 64 6.75 -15.12 7.79
N VAL A 65 5.41 -15.14 7.74
CA VAL A 65 4.56 -14.00 8.07
C VAL A 65 3.73 -14.33 9.32
N GLY A 66 3.72 -13.43 10.29
CA GLY A 66 2.87 -13.59 11.48
C GLY A 66 1.41 -13.23 11.20
N ALA A 67 1.15 -11.94 11.03
CA ALA A 67 -0.17 -11.38 10.82
C ALA A 67 -0.12 -10.30 9.74
N ALA A 68 -1.27 -10.00 9.13
CA ALA A 68 -1.41 -8.95 8.14
C ALA A 68 -2.65 -8.10 8.39
N ALA A 69 -2.60 -6.85 7.97
CA ALA A 69 -3.74 -5.94 7.96
C ALA A 69 -3.79 -5.23 6.60
N THR A 70 -4.97 -5.16 6.01
CA THR A 70 -5.17 -4.50 4.71
C THR A 70 -6.05 -3.28 4.88
N LEU A 71 -5.54 -2.12 4.47
CA LEU A 71 -6.26 -0.86 4.43
C LEU A 71 -6.45 -0.40 2.99
N LYS A 72 -7.46 0.47 2.79
CA LYS A 72 -7.72 1.09 1.49
C LYS A 72 -7.07 2.48 1.45
N GLY A 73 -6.20 2.70 0.49
CA GLY A 73 -5.56 3.98 0.22
C GLY A 73 -6.48 4.97 -0.47
N ALA A 74 -5.97 6.19 -0.68
CA ALA A 74 -6.78 7.32 -1.14
C ALA A 74 -7.22 7.20 -2.61
N ALA A 75 -6.49 6.45 -3.45
CA ALA A 75 -6.88 6.16 -4.82
C ALA A 75 -7.68 4.84 -4.93
N GLY A 76 -7.99 4.21 -3.80
CA GLY A 76 -8.73 2.96 -3.72
C GLY A 76 -7.87 1.70 -3.77
N GLU A 77 -6.55 1.86 -3.80
CA GLU A 77 -5.56 0.79 -3.77
C GLU A 77 -5.56 0.08 -2.42
N LEU A 78 -5.11 -1.17 -2.40
CA LEU A 78 -4.88 -1.89 -1.15
C LEU A 78 -3.46 -1.60 -0.65
N ILE A 79 -3.35 -1.24 0.62
CA ILE A 79 -2.08 -1.14 1.34
C ILE A 79 -2.10 -2.26 2.36
N GLU A 80 -1.23 -3.24 2.18
CA GLU A 80 -1.07 -4.35 3.10
C GLU A 80 0.14 -4.12 3.99
N LEU A 81 -0.07 -4.26 5.29
CA LEU A 81 1.00 -4.28 6.29
C LEU A 81 1.15 -5.71 6.78
N VAL A 82 2.37 -6.22 6.72
CA VAL A 82 2.72 -7.61 7.00
C VAL A 82 3.67 -7.61 8.18
N GLU A 83 3.28 -8.23 9.29
CA GLU A 83 4.20 -8.46 10.42
C GLU A 83 5.32 -9.40 9.96
N ALA A 84 6.56 -8.90 10.01
CA ALA A 84 7.72 -9.71 9.71
C ALA A 84 7.80 -10.87 10.71
N GLY A 85 7.80 -12.10 10.20
CA GLY A 85 8.12 -13.28 11.01
C GLY A 85 9.62 -13.55 11.02
N GLU A 86 10.06 -14.38 11.97
CA GLU A 86 11.35 -15.05 11.86
C GLU A 86 11.29 -16.06 10.71
N LEU A 87 12.32 -16.08 9.85
CA LEU A 87 12.47 -17.05 8.75
C LEU A 87 12.86 -18.44 9.25
#